data_AF-A0A7R9FU18-F1
#
_entry.id   AF-A0A7R9FU18-F1
#
_cell.length_a   1.000
_cell.length_b   1.000
_cell.length_c   1.000
_cell.angle_alpha   90.00
_cell.angle_beta   90.00
_cell.angle_gamma   90.00
#
_symmetry.space_group_name_H-M   'P 1'
#
loop_
_entity.id
_entity.type
_entity.pdbx_description
1 polymer ?
#
loop_
_entity_poly.entity_id
_entity_poly.type
_entity_poly.pdbx_seq_one_letter_code
_entity_poly.pdbx_strand_id
1 'polypeptide(L)'
;IKGKFKLDKTISSTNPIAVGDIVTIQLEDIEEKTGMIVGIDKRKNYLVRSSPHSKHLIHIVASNLDQSLIIATLKDPKTSLGFIDRFLVTCEAYRIPAVIIFNKSDLLEEEDLEYYEYVKKIYTDIGYEVLLISVEKDKGMESFNALLKDKVSLVTGHSGVGKSTLVNKIIPDKDIFTQEVSEWSGKGMHTTTFAEMHDLNDGGQLIDTPGIRELGVVSISKAELSGYFPEIKKELVNCKYNNCLHFNEPGCAVKEAVKNGSISEERYVSYAKIYESIEDKIILITGATSGIGKALAIQLLSYGAKVAVCGRNADNLLLMSTEINDKHLITIQADVSKEEDCKNFINKSLNAFQTIDILINNAGISMRALFQDVDLNVLRQSMDINYWGTVYCTKYALPHILKTKGSILGISSIAGYKGLPCR
;
A
#
# COMPACT_ATOMS: atom_id res chain seq x y z
N ILE A 1 11.29 -12.17 22.17
CA ILE A 1 10.10 -11.25 22.17
C ILE A 1 9.03 -11.86 23.06
N LYS A 2 8.48 -11.11 24.03
CA LYS A 2 7.39 -11.60 24.89
C LYS A 2 6.17 -11.98 24.04
N GLY A 3 5.57 -13.16 24.26
CA GLY A 3 4.55 -13.76 23.38
C GLY A 3 3.31 -12.92 23.06
N LYS A 4 3.06 -11.81 23.78
CA LYS A 4 1.94 -10.88 23.55
C LYS A 4 2.14 -9.93 22.35
N PHE A 5 3.34 -9.77 21.79
CA PHE A 5 3.58 -8.87 20.64
C PHE A 5 3.16 -9.42 19.27
N LYS A 6 2.71 -10.68 19.21
CA LYS A 6 2.10 -11.27 17.99
C LYS A 6 0.68 -10.75 17.69
N LEU A 7 0.15 -9.81 18.49
CA LEU A 7 -1.27 -9.42 18.51
C LEU A 7 -1.52 -7.95 18.18
N ASP A 8 -0.61 -7.26 17.48
CA ASP A 8 -0.98 -5.97 16.90
C ASP A 8 -1.90 -6.22 15.69
N LYS A 9 -3.20 -5.98 15.89
CA LYS A 9 -4.27 -6.28 14.92
C LYS A 9 -4.26 -5.34 13.71
N THR A 10 -3.43 -4.30 13.72
CA THR A 10 -3.46 -3.24 12.71
C THR A 10 -2.57 -3.52 11.49
N ILE A 11 -1.55 -4.37 11.64
CA ILE A 11 -0.63 -4.72 10.56
C ILE A 11 -0.46 -6.24 10.55
N SER A 12 -0.89 -6.90 9.48
CA SER A 12 -0.71 -8.35 9.26
C SER A 12 0.75 -8.70 8.93
N SER A 13 1.70 -8.17 9.70
CA SER A 13 3.13 -8.45 9.53
C SER A 13 3.48 -9.80 10.13
N THR A 14 4.22 -10.63 9.38
CA THR A 14 4.77 -11.90 9.89
C THR A 14 5.97 -11.67 10.82
N ASN A 15 6.55 -10.47 10.81
CA ASN A 15 7.61 -10.03 11.72
C ASN A 15 7.22 -8.69 12.37
N PRO A 16 6.91 -8.65 13.68
CA PRO A 16 6.43 -7.43 14.34
C PRO A 16 7.54 -6.38 14.52
N ILE A 17 8.81 -6.79 14.42
CA ILE A 17 9.98 -5.93 14.61
C ILE A 17 10.65 -5.67 13.25
N ALA A 18 10.98 -4.40 13.03
CA ALA A 18 11.72 -3.93 11.88
C ALA A 18 13.03 -3.25 12.32
N VAL A 19 13.97 -3.16 11.39
CA VAL A 19 15.19 -2.40 11.62
C VAL A 19 14.85 -0.92 11.81
N GLY A 20 15.50 -0.28 12.79
CA GLY A 20 15.21 1.08 13.21
C GLY A 20 14.11 1.23 14.26
N ASP A 21 13.46 0.13 14.69
CA ASP A 21 12.52 0.21 15.81
C ASP A 21 13.24 0.61 17.11
N ILE A 22 12.65 1.56 17.85
CA ILE A 22 13.07 1.89 19.21
C ILE A 22 12.41 0.87 20.14
N VAL A 23 13.22 0.11 20.86
CA VAL A 23 12.75 -1.01 21.68
C VAL A 23 13.20 -0.89 23.13
N THR A 24 12.34 -1.31 24.05
CA THR A 24 12.71 -1.51 25.46
C THR A 24 13.18 -2.95 25.63
N ILE A 25 14.38 -3.13 26.18
CA ILE A 25 14.99 -4.44 26.42
C ILE A 25 15.04 -4.70 27.92
N GLN A 26 14.67 -5.92 28.32
CA GLN A 26 14.90 -6.46 29.66
C GLN A 26 16.00 -7.52 29.56
N LEU A 27 17.12 -7.33 30.26
CA LEU A 27 18.21 -8.32 30.28
C LEU A 27 17.74 -9.59 31.00
N GLU A 28 17.94 -10.75 30.38
CA GLU A 28 17.61 -12.05 30.98
C GLU A 28 18.81 -12.61 31.74
N ASP A 29 20.00 -12.46 31.18
CA ASP A 29 21.27 -12.85 31.81
C ASP A 29 22.36 -11.81 31.48
N ILE A 30 23.09 -11.35 32.50
CA ILE A 30 24.15 -10.34 32.36
C ILE A 30 25.42 -10.99 31.80
N GLU A 31 25.65 -12.28 32.07
CA GLU A 31 26.86 -12.99 31.62
C GLU A 31 26.76 -13.41 30.14
N GLU A 32 25.59 -13.85 29.68
CA GLU A 32 25.38 -14.28 28.29
C GLU A 32 25.09 -13.13 27.31
N LYS A 33 25.00 -11.87 27.79
CA LYS A 33 24.63 -10.68 27.01
C LYS A 33 23.32 -10.85 26.23
N THR A 34 22.37 -11.60 26.79
CA THR A 34 21.06 -11.84 26.19
C THR A 34 19.97 -10.97 26.83
N GLY A 35 19.03 -10.50 26.01
CA GLY A 35 17.95 -9.63 26.46
C GLY A 35 16.66 -9.86 25.69
N MET A 36 15.53 -9.74 26.40
CA MET A 36 14.20 -9.84 25.84
C MET A 36 13.67 -8.46 25.47
N ILE A 37 13.20 -8.30 24.23
CA ILE A 37 12.40 -7.13 23.84
C ILE A 37 11.03 -7.21 24.53
N VAL A 38 10.75 -6.21 25.38
CA VAL A 38 9.54 -6.09 26.20
C VAL A 38 8.62 -4.96 25.76
N GLY A 39 9.08 -4.07 24.87
CA GLY A 39 8.33 -2.94 24.34
C GLY A 39 8.87 -2.47 23.00
N ILE A 40 7.99 -1.95 22.14
CA ILE A 40 8.33 -1.27 20.89
C ILE A 40 7.63 0.09 20.93
N ASP A 41 8.38 1.16 20.77
CA ASP A 41 7.85 2.51 20.79
C ASP A 41 7.10 2.84 19.49
N LYS A 42 6.29 3.89 19.51
CA LYS A 42 5.52 4.32 18.34
C LYS A 42 6.46 4.80 17.23
N ARG A 43 6.38 4.17 16.06
CA ARG A 43 7.14 4.54 14.87
C ARG A 43 6.76 5.95 14.38
N LYS A 44 7.77 6.76 14.02
CA LYS A 44 7.63 8.05 13.31
C LYS A 44 7.10 7.85 11.89
N ASN A 45 7.70 6.90 11.19
CA ASN A 45 7.35 6.45 9.84
C ASN A 45 7.90 5.02 9.66
N TYR A 46 7.54 4.38 8.55
CA TYR A 46 8.05 3.06 8.21
C TYR A 46 7.89 2.77 6.72
N LEU A 47 8.75 1.92 6.19
CA LEU A 47 8.66 1.47 4.81
C LEU A 47 8.17 0.02 4.77
N VAL A 48 7.26 -0.26 3.86
CA VAL A 48 6.72 -1.61 3.67
C VAL A 48 7.08 -2.19 2.31
N ARG A 49 7.13 -3.52 2.26
CA ARG A 49 7.17 -4.28 1.01
C ARG A 49 6.14 -5.39 1.01
N SER A 50 5.72 -5.81 -0.18
CA SER A 50 5.03 -7.08 -0.34
C SER A 50 5.99 -8.24 -0.04
N SER A 51 5.51 -9.25 0.67
CA SER A 51 6.30 -10.41 1.05
C SER A 51 6.63 -11.27 -0.18
N PRO A 52 7.86 -11.81 -0.28
CA PRO A 52 8.23 -12.74 -1.35
C PRO A 52 7.35 -14.00 -1.39
N HIS A 53 6.84 -14.42 -0.24
CA HIS A 53 6.01 -15.63 -0.10
C HIS A 53 4.53 -15.38 -0.43
N SER A 54 4.09 -14.10 -0.43
CA SER A 54 2.70 -13.75 -0.70
C SER A 54 2.57 -12.26 -0.99
N LYS A 55 2.08 -11.91 -2.19
CA LYS A 55 1.85 -10.52 -2.62
C LYS A 55 0.95 -9.71 -1.67
N HIS A 56 0.17 -10.38 -0.82
CA HIS A 56 -0.77 -9.78 0.13
C HIS A 56 -0.23 -9.64 1.56
N LEU A 57 0.96 -10.17 1.87
CA LEU A 57 1.59 -9.94 3.17
C LEU A 57 2.46 -8.71 3.10
N ILE A 58 2.26 -7.79 4.03
CA ILE A 58 3.02 -6.55 4.13
C ILE A 58 4.08 -6.76 5.20
N HIS A 59 5.35 -6.60 4.83
CA HIS A 59 6.46 -6.67 5.76
C HIS A 59 7.03 -5.28 5.93
N ILE A 60 7.18 -4.85 7.18
CA ILE A 60 7.89 -3.62 7.50
C ILE A 60 9.38 -3.92 7.33
N VAL A 61 10.01 -3.16 6.45
CA VAL A 61 11.42 -3.33 6.09
C VAL A 61 12.29 -2.54 7.06
N ALA A 62 11.94 -1.28 7.25
CA ALA A 62 12.65 -0.32 8.06
C ALA A 62 11.67 0.68 8.67
N SER A 63 12.05 1.29 9.78
CA SER A 63 11.23 2.25 10.51
C SER A 63 12.07 3.38 11.08
N ASN A 64 11.42 4.48 11.46
CA ASN A 64 12.06 5.67 12.03
C ASN A 64 13.16 6.26 11.14
N LEU A 65 12.86 6.32 9.84
CA LEU A 65 13.75 6.87 8.83
C LEU A 65 13.70 8.40 8.84
N ASP A 66 14.87 9.03 8.75
CA ASP A 66 14.96 10.46 8.47
C ASP A 66 14.96 10.75 6.98
N GLN A 67 15.48 9.82 6.19
CA GLN A 67 15.46 9.90 4.73
C GLN A 67 15.57 8.52 4.07
N SER A 68 15.20 8.46 2.80
CA SER A 68 15.34 7.29 1.94
C SER A 68 16.04 7.71 0.63
N LEU A 69 17.14 7.03 0.31
CA LEU A 69 18.01 7.32 -0.81
C LEU A 69 17.78 6.28 -1.91
N ILE A 70 17.42 6.73 -3.11
CA ILE A 70 17.38 5.87 -4.29
C ILE A 70 18.64 6.06 -5.12
N ILE A 71 19.43 5.00 -5.22
CA ILE A 71 20.58 4.94 -6.12
C ILE A 71 20.09 4.53 -7.50
N ALA A 72 20.28 5.43 -8.46
CA ALA A 72 19.94 5.27 -9.85
C ALA A 72 21.18 5.50 -10.72
N THR A 73 21.10 5.11 -11.98
CA THR A 73 22.16 5.28 -12.99
C THR A 73 21.51 5.64 -14.31
N LEU A 74 22.12 6.55 -15.06
CA LEU A 74 21.63 6.90 -16.41
C LEU A 74 22.10 5.91 -17.47
N LYS A 75 23.20 5.20 -17.18
CA LYS A 75 23.88 4.27 -18.07
C LYS A 75 24.39 3.06 -17.28
N ASP A 76 24.28 1.87 -17.87
CA ASP A 76 24.85 0.59 -17.41
C ASP A 76 24.66 0.21 -15.92
N PRO A 77 23.47 -0.26 -15.51
CA PRO A 77 22.22 -0.32 -16.27
C PRO A 77 21.45 1.01 -16.17
N LYS A 78 20.69 1.39 -17.20
CA LYS A 78 19.81 2.57 -17.10
C LYS A 78 18.66 2.31 -16.14
N THR A 79 18.47 3.19 -15.16
CA THR A 79 17.31 3.19 -14.26
C THR A 79 16.17 3.95 -14.91
N SER A 80 14.98 3.37 -14.95
CA SER A 80 13.81 4.04 -15.53
C SER A 80 13.25 5.08 -14.57
N LEU A 81 12.76 6.21 -15.11
CA LEU A 81 12.10 7.25 -14.30
C LEU A 81 10.88 6.70 -13.57
N GLY A 82 10.10 5.82 -14.22
CA GLY A 82 8.95 5.17 -13.59
C GLY A 82 9.30 4.32 -12.37
N PHE A 83 10.52 3.78 -12.27
CA PHE A 83 10.98 3.12 -11.05
C PHE A 83 11.27 4.12 -9.94
N ILE A 84 11.96 5.22 -10.26
CA ILE A 84 12.22 6.32 -9.33
C ILE A 84 10.89 6.86 -8.79
N ASP A 85 9.93 7.12 -9.68
CA ASP A 85 8.64 7.68 -9.32
C ASP A 85 7.82 6.78 -8.39
N ARG A 86 7.86 5.45 -8.59
CA ARG A 86 7.21 4.48 -7.68
C ARG A 86 7.81 4.53 -6.28
N PHE A 87 9.13 4.65 -6.20
CA PHE A 87 9.84 4.82 -4.93
C PHE A 87 9.44 6.13 -4.24
N LEU A 88 9.42 7.25 -4.99
CA LEU A 88 9.05 8.56 -4.46
C LEU A 88 7.59 8.57 -3.93
N VAL A 89 6.65 8.01 -4.69
CA VAL A 89 5.24 7.85 -4.26
C VAL A 89 5.14 7.07 -2.96
N THR A 90 5.93 6.02 -2.80
CA THR A 90 5.97 5.23 -1.57
C THR A 90 6.52 6.07 -0.41
N CYS A 91 7.60 6.82 -0.64
CA CYS A 91 8.18 7.70 0.37
C CYS A 91 7.20 8.78 0.82
N GLU A 92 6.48 9.42 -0.10
CA GLU A 92 5.42 10.39 0.19
C GLU A 92 4.28 9.78 1.01
N ALA A 93 3.81 8.59 0.64
CA ALA A 93 2.74 7.89 1.36
C ALA A 93 3.09 7.58 2.82
N TYR A 94 4.35 7.22 3.07
CA TYR A 94 4.84 6.90 4.42
C TYR A 94 5.54 8.08 5.11
N ARG A 95 5.52 9.28 4.52
CA ARG A 95 6.12 10.52 5.08
C ARG A 95 7.62 10.36 5.38
N ILE A 96 8.35 9.85 4.41
CA ILE A 96 9.80 9.70 4.45
C ILE A 96 10.40 10.65 3.40
N PRO A 97 11.23 11.63 3.79
CA PRO A 97 11.96 12.45 2.82
C PRO A 97 12.79 11.58 1.86
N ALA A 98 12.67 11.82 0.56
CA ALA A 98 13.37 11.05 -0.46
C ALA A 98 14.45 11.88 -1.15
N VAL A 99 15.59 11.24 -1.46
CA VAL A 99 16.69 11.85 -2.20
C VAL A 99 17.10 10.94 -3.35
N ILE A 100 17.34 11.52 -4.52
CA ILE A 100 17.71 10.79 -5.74
C ILE A 100 19.21 10.91 -5.95
N ILE A 101 19.91 9.79 -6.05
CA ILE A 101 21.36 9.75 -6.24
C ILE A 101 21.65 9.07 -7.57
N PHE A 102 22.09 9.85 -8.55
CA PHE A 102 22.61 9.30 -9.80
C PHE A 102 24.09 8.94 -9.62
N ASN A 103 24.40 7.65 -9.65
CA ASN A 103 25.76 7.13 -9.58
C ASN A 103 26.36 6.93 -10.99
N LYS A 104 27.65 6.60 -11.04
CA LYS A 104 28.44 6.33 -12.24
C LYS A 104 28.56 7.55 -13.15
N SER A 105 28.72 8.73 -12.57
CA SER A 105 28.93 9.97 -13.33
C SER A 105 30.19 9.94 -14.20
N ASP A 106 31.11 9.01 -13.94
CA ASP A 106 32.32 8.76 -14.73
C ASP A 106 32.06 8.08 -16.08
N LEU A 107 30.88 7.49 -16.29
CA LEU A 107 30.49 6.85 -17.56
C LEU A 107 29.68 7.76 -18.48
N LEU A 108 29.35 8.98 -18.02
CA LEU A 108 28.46 9.89 -18.73
C LEU A 108 29.24 10.72 -19.74
N GLU A 109 28.72 10.78 -20.96
CA GLU A 109 29.18 11.65 -22.03
C GLU A 109 28.41 12.98 -22.02
N GLU A 110 28.74 13.91 -22.92
CA GLU A 110 28.10 15.24 -22.97
C GLU A 110 26.57 15.15 -23.12
N GLU A 111 26.09 14.30 -24.03
CA GLU A 111 24.65 14.03 -24.23
C GLU A 111 23.98 13.45 -22.96
N ASP A 112 24.69 12.58 -22.23
CA ASP A 112 24.18 11.99 -20.99
C ASP A 112 24.08 13.04 -19.87
N LEU A 113 25.02 14.00 -19.82
CA LEU A 113 25.02 15.10 -18.86
C LEU A 113 23.92 16.13 -19.15
N GLU A 114 23.64 16.41 -20.43
CA GLU A 114 22.47 17.21 -20.82
C GLU A 114 21.17 16.56 -20.36
N TYR A 115 21.03 15.24 -20.59
CA TYR A 115 19.89 14.48 -20.12
C TYR A 115 19.80 14.45 -18.58
N TYR A 116 20.94 14.35 -17.89
CA TYR A 116 20.99 14.44 -16.43
C TYR A 116 20.43 15.77 -15.93
N GLU A 117 20.86 16.90 -16.47
CA GLU A 117 20.39 18.22 -16.02
C GLU A 117 18.89 18.41 -16.31
N TYR A 118 18.40 17.86 -17.43
CA TYR A 118 16.96 17.80 -17.72
C TYR A 118 16.20 17.02 -16.63
N VAL A 119 16.62 15.79 -16.34
CA VAL A 119 15.97 14.93 -15.34
C VAL A 119 16.07 15.53 -13.94
N LYS A 120 17.24 16.04 -13.57
CA LYS A 120 17.48 16.74 -12.31
C LYS A 120 16.50 17.88 -12.14
N LYS A 121 16.33 18.73 -13.16
CA LYS A 121 15.40 19.86 -13.14
C LYS A 121 13.97 19.42 -12.84
N ILE A 122 13.49 18.35 -13.48
CA ILE A 122 12.13 17.80 -13.23
C ILE A 122 11.92 17.53 -11.74
N TYR A 123 12.86 16.84 -11.10
CA TYR A 123 12.73 16.44 -9.70
C TYR A 123 13.03 17.56 -8.70
N THR A 124 13.99 18.45 -9.00
CA THR A 124 14.30 19.60 -8.13
C THR A 124 13.18 20.63 -8.12
N ASP A 125 12.54 20.88 -9.27
CA ASP A 125 11.44 21.86 -9.38
C ASP A 125 10.22 21.44 -8.53
N ILE A 126 10.05 20.13 -8.28
CA ILE A 126 8.98 19.58 -7.43
C ILE A 126 9.41 19.33 -5.98
N GLY A 127 10.66 19.66 -5.63
CA GLY A 127 11.15 19.71 -4.25
C GLY A 127 12.02 18.53 -3.80
N TYR A 128 12.44 17.63 -4.70
CA TYR A 128 13.37 16.56 -4.36
C TYR A 128 14.83 17.02 -4.48
N GLU A 129 15.67 16.53 -3.58
CA GLU A 129 17.11 16.67 -3.68
C GLU A 129 17.67 15.63 -4.67
N VAL A 130 18.57 16.06 -5.55
CA VAL A 130 19.18 15.23 -6.59
C VAL A 130 20.69 15.43 -6.60
N LEU A 131 21.45 14.34 -6.42
CA LEU A 131 22.90 14.36 -6.47
C LEU A 131 23.43 13.52 -7.63
N LEU A 132 24.57 13.93 -8.19
CA LEU A 132 25.34 13.17 -9.16
C LEU A 132 26.69 12.80 -8.54
N ILE A 133 26.99 11.50 -8.51
CA ILE A 133 28.20 10.97 -7.89
C ILE A 133 28.90 9.96 -8.79
N SER A 134 30.19 9.75 -8.51
CA SER A 134 30.93 8.56 -8.95
C SER A 134 31.64 7.97 -7.75
N VAL A 135 31.15 6.82 -7.29
CA VAL A 135 31.79 6.06 -6.21
C VAL A 135 33.21 5.67 -6.61
N GLU A 136 33.40 5.24 -7.87
CA GLU A 136 34.69 4.80 -8.42
C GLU A 136 35.74 5.93 -8.48
N LYS A 137 35.33 7.13 -8.90
CA LYS A 137 36.22 8.29 -9.03
C LYS A 137 36.20 9.24 -7.83
N ASP A 138 35.49 8.86 -6.78
CA ASP A 138 35.31 9.66 -5.57
C ASP A 138 34.69 11.06 -5.82
N LYS A 139 33.92 11.20 -6.90
CA LYS A 139 33.30 12.49 -7.27
C LYS A 139 31.95 12.62 -6.56
N GLY A 140 31.71 13.77 -5.93
CA GLY A 140 30.45 14.08 -5.24
C GLY A 140 30.24 13.34 -3.91
N MET A 141 31.24 12.57 -3.45
CA MET A 141 31.16 11.80 -2.21
C MET A 141 31.14 12.68 -0.96
N GLU A 142 31.75 13.87 -0.99
CA GLU A 142 31.68 14.83 0.12
C GLU A 142 30.22 15.26 0.40
N SER A 143 29.48 15.68 -0.64
CA SER A 143 28.07 16.03 -0.53
C SER A 143 27.22 14.84 -0.09
N PHE A 144 27.53 13.64 -0.60
CA PHE A 144 26.84 12.42 -0.22
C PHE A 144 27.07 12.06 1.26
N ASN A 145 28.30 12.17 1.77
CA ASN A 145 28.62 11.92 3.19
C ASN A 145 27.96 12.96 4.09
N ALA A 146 27.96 14.24 3.69
CA ALA A 146 27.26 15.30 4.41
C ALA A 146 25.74 15.04 4.49
N LEU A 147 25.16 14.46 3.43
CA LEU A 147 23.74 14.10 3.41
C LEU A 147 23.38 13.06 4.48
N LEU A 148 24.27 12.10 4.73
CA LEU A 148 24.07 10.98 5.67
C LEU A 148 24.27 11.35 7.14
N LYS A 149 25.06 12.41 7.41
CA LYS A 149 25.47 12.79 8.74
C LYS A 149 24.28 12.96 9.70
N ASP A 150 24.37 12.32 10.85
CA ASP A 150 23.40 12.38 11.97
C ASP A 150 21.96 11.99 11.60
N LYS A 151 21.77 11.21 10.52
CA LYS A 151 20.46 10.76 10.05
C LYS A 151 20.37 9.24 9.93
N VAL A 152 19.17 8.70 10.14
CA VAL A 152 18.84 7.32 9.77
C VAL A 152 18.42 7.28 8.31
N SER A 153 19.26 6.68 7.46
CA SER A 153 19.12 6.69 6.01
C SER A 153 18.91 5.28 5.48
N LEU A 154 17.82 5.06 4.74
CA LEU A 154 17.63 3.81 3.99
C LEU A 154 18.22 3.95 2.59
N VAL A 155 18.96 2.94 2.12
CA VAL A 155 19.44 2.90 0.73
C VAL A 155 18.70 1.84 -0.07
N THR A 156 18.25 2.22 -1.27
CA THR A 156 17.62 1.32 -2.24
C THR A 156 18.14 1.58 -3.65
N GLY A 157 17.90 0.64 -4.57
CA GLY A 157 18.28 0.76 -5.98
C GLY A 157 18.26 -0.59 -6.68
N HIS A 158 18.24 -0.59 -8.01
CA HIS A 158 18.32 -1.82 -8.78
C HIS A 158 19.68 -2.51 -8.62
N SER A 159 19.73 -3.80 -8.97
CA SER A 159 21.02 -4.49 -9.10
C SER A 159 21.90 -3.80 -10.15
N GLY A 160 23.20 -3.69 -9.87
CA GLY A 160 24.18 -3.12 -10.81
C GLY A 160 24.33 -1.60 -10.77
N VAL A 161 23.49 -0.84 -10.05
CA VAL A 161 23.60 0.64 -9.94
C VAL A 161 24.76 1.11 -9.06
N GLY A 162 25.46 0.19 -8.39
CA GLY A 162 26.59 0.48 -7.51
C GLY A 162 26.24 0.66 -6.03
N LYS A 163 25.06 0.20 -5.58
CA LYS A 163 24.65 0.23 -4.16
C LYS A 163 25.67 -0.44 -3.23
N SER A 164 26.07 -1.68 -3.51
CA SER A 164 27.03 -2.39 -2.65
C SER A 164 28.39 -1.71 -2.64
N THR A 165 28.88 -1.25 -3.80
CA THR A 165 30.14 -0.48 -3.89
C THR A 165 30.07 0.79 -3.04
N LEU A 166 28.94 1.50 -3.06
CA LEU A 166 28.71 2.69 -2.24
C LEU A 166 28.74 2.35 -0.74
N VAL A 167 27.97 1.33 -0.32
CA VAL A 167 27.90 0.88 1.08
C VAL A 167 29.29 0.49 1.60
N ASN A 168 30.05 -0.29 0.84
CA ASN A 168 31.40 -0.73 1.22
C ASN A 168 32.40 0.42 1.33
N LYS A 169 32.24 1.46 0.50
CA LYS A 169 33.11 2.64 0.56
C LYS A 169 32.88 3.48 1.83
N ILE A 170 31.64 3.55 2.30
CA ILE A 170 31.25 4.34 3.48
C ILE A 170 31.49 3.55 4.77
N ILE A 171 31.37 2.23 4.72
CA ILE A 171 31.53 1.32 5.86
C ILE A 171 32.70 0.38 5.57
N PRO A 172 33.96 0.86 5.68
CA PRO A 172 35.14 0.08 5.31
C PRO A 172 35.43 -1.10 6.25
N ASP A 173 34.95 -1.05 7.50
CA ASP A 173 35.25 -2.05 8.54
C ASP A 173 34.42 -3.35 8.47
N LYS A 174 33.66 -3.57 7.38
CA LYS A 174 32.98 -4.84 7.14
C LYS A 174 33.18 -5.29 5.69
N ASP A 175 33.64 -6.54 5.54
CA ASP A 175 33.50 -7.36 4.32
C ASP A 175 32.00 -7.57 4.02
N ILE A 176 31.31 -6.51 3.62
CA ILE A 176 29.95 -6.59 3.11
C ILE A 176 30.08 -7.25 1.73
N PHE A 177 29.71 -8.54 1.70
CA PHE A 177 29.64 -9.46 0.57
C PHE A 177 29.54 -8.76 -0.80
N THR A 178 30.69 -8.42 -1.38
CA THR A 178 30.84 -8.37 -2.84
C THR A 178 30.95 -9.80 -3.32
N GLN A 179 29.83 -10.52 -3.37
CA GLN A 179 29.74 -11.57 -4.38
C GLN A 179 29.66 -10.82 -5.70
N GLU A 180 30.78 -10.90 -6.43
CA GLU A 180 30.88 -10.53 -7.83
C GLU A 180 29.63 -10.96 -8.58
N VAL A 181 29.26 -10.13 -9.56
CA VAL A 181 28.18 -10.35 -10.51
C VAL A 181 28.30 -11.77 -11.07
N SER A 182 27.55 -12.73 -10.50
CA SER A 182 27.41 -14.03 -11.11
C SER A 182 26.60 -13.79 -12.38
N GLU A 183 27.29 -13.89 -13.50
CA GLU A 183 26.72 -14.05 -14.82
C GLU A 183 25.47 -14.92 -14.74
N TRP A 184 24.36 -14.35 -15.21
CA TRP A 184 23.27 -15.05 -15.88
C TRP A 184 23.06 -16.52 -15.49
N SER A 185 22.16 -16.75 -14.53
CA SER A 185 21.27 -17.92 -14.62
C SER A 185 19.86 -17.52 -14.21
N GLY A 186 18.93 -17.64 -15.16
CA GLY A 186 17.53 -17.23 -15.05
C GLY A 186 16.67 -18.02 -14.06
N LYS A 187 17.24 -18.56 -12.98
CA LYS A 187 16.57 -19.24 -11.86
C LYS A 187 17.62 -19.40 -10.73
N GLY A 188 17.71 -18.45 -9.81
CA GLY A 188 18.70 -18.48 -8.74
C GLY A 188 18.35 -17.57 -7.57
N MET A 189 18.48 -18.12 -6.36
CA MET A 189 17.93 -17.66 -5.08
C MET A 189 18.91 -16.68 -4.42
N HIS A 190 18.56 -15.39 -4.36
CA HIS A 190 19.24 -14.44 -3.46
C HIS A 190 18.56 -14.53 -2.08
N THR A 191 19.27 -15.08 -1.08
CA THR A 191 18.68 -15.56 0.19
C THR A 191 18.82 -14.58 1.36
N THR A 192 19.61 -13.51 1.27
CA THR A 192 19.73 -12.52 2.35
C THR A 192 18.51 -11.61 2.37
N THR A 193 17.55 -11.94 3.23
CA THR A 193 16.17 -11.42 3.23
C THR A 193 15.90 -10.33 4.28
N PHE A 194 16.88 -10.01 5.12
CA PHE A 194 16.74 -9.07 6.24
C PHE A 194 17.50 -7.77 5.96
N ALA A 195 16.88 -6.65 6.32
CA ALA A 195 17.56 -5.37 6.35
C ALA A 195 18.60 -5.38 7.49
N GLU A 196 19.69 -4.65 7.33
CA GLU A 196 20.69 -4.44 8.38
C GLU A 196 20.93 -2.94 8.56
N MET A 197 21.18 -2.52 9.80
CA MET A 197 21.53 -1.15 10.15
C MET A 197 23.01 -1.09 10.53
N HIS A 198 23.70 -0.10 10.01
CA HIS A 198 25.12 0.12 10.22
C HIS A 198 25.35 1.54 10.73
N ASP A 199 26.13 1.69 11.79
CA ASP A 199 26.56 3.00 12.27
C ASP A 199 27.66 3.55 11.36
N LEU A 200 27.59 4.86 11.09
CA LEU A 200 28.55 5.57 10.26
C LEU A 200 29.61 6.25 11.13
N ASN A 201 30.87 6.26 10.67
CA ASN A 201 31.99 6.83 11.42
C ASN A 201 31.80 8.33 11.76
N ASP A 202 31.20 9.09 10.84
CA ASP A 202 30.98 10.53 10.99
C ASP A 202 29.61 10.89 11.59
N GLY A 203 28.91 9.91 12.17
CA GLY A 203 27.57 10.04 12.72
C GLY A 203 26.46 9.73 11.72
N GLY A 204 25.33 9.21 12.22
CA GLY A 204 24.23 8.70 11.40
C GLY A 204 24.25 7.18 11.25
N GLN A 205 23.21 6.65 10.61
CA GLN A 205 23.00 5.21 10.47
C GLN A 205 22.50 4.89 9.06
N LEU A 206 23.05 3.84 8.46
CA LEU A 206 22.69 3.36 7.13
C LEU A 206 21.94 2.04 7.25
N ILE A 207 20.73 1.99 6.72
CA ILE A 207 19.98 0.74 6.56
C ILE A 207 20.18 0.25 5.12
N ASP A 208 20.81 -0.92 4.97
CA ASP A 208 20.87 -1.60 3.67
C ASP A 208 19.77 -2.66 3.58
N THR A 209 19.16 -2.75 2.40
CA THR A 209 18.12 -3.72 2.10
C THR A 209 18.52 -4.62 0.93
N PRO A 210 19.36 -5.63 1.17
CA PRO A 210 19.74 -6.57 0.13
C PRO A 210 18.48 -7.27 -0.44
N GLY A 211 18.38 -7.30 -1.77
CA GLY A 211 17.36 -8.10 -2.47
C GLY A 211 15.95 -7.53 -2.52
N ILE A 212 15.70 -6.27 -2.13
CA ILE A 212 14.41 -5.62 -2.44
C ILE A 212 14.38 -5.27 -3.92
N ARG A 213 13.79 -6.18 -4.72
CA ARG A 213 13.68 -6.03 -6.18
C ARG A 213 12.81 -4.84 -6.58
N GLU A 214 11.77 -4.55 -5.80
CA GLU A 214 10.87 -3.42 -6.01
C GLU A 214 10.33 -2.92 -4.66
N LEU A 215 10.60 -1.66 -4.33
CA LEU A 215 9.75 -0.90 -3.44
C LEU A 215 8.56 -0.44 -4.29
N GLY A 216 7.49 -1.25 -4.24
CA GLY A 216 6.28 -1.02 -5.01
C GLY A 216 5.31 -0.08 -4.30
N VAL A 217 4.32 0.36 -5.07
CA VAL A 217 3.13 1.06 -4.59
C VAL A 217 2.25 0.04 -3.84
N VAL A 218 2.61 -0.19 -2.57
CA VAL A 218 1.95 -1.15 -1.69
C VAL A 218 1.00 -0.40 -0.77
N SER A 219 -0.25 -0.84 -0.74
CA SER A 219 -1.32 -0.27 0.10
C SER A 219 -1.68 1.18 -0.23
N ILE A 220 -1.51 1.59 -1.48
CA ILE A 220 -1.96 2.89 -2.00
C ILE A 220 -3.15 2.63 -2.91
N SER A 221 -4.28 3.28 -2.62
CA SER A 221 -5.44 3.24 -3.50
C SER A 221 -5.28 4.20 -4.69
N LYS A 222 -6.01 3.93 -5.77
CA LYS A 222 -6.06 4.81 -6.96
C LYS A 222 -6.44 6.26 -6.61
N ALA A 223 -7.36 6.44 -5.67
CA ALA A 223 -7.84 7.75 -5.25
C ALA A 223 -6.78 8.54 -4.47
N GLU A 224 -5.87 7.87 -3.76
CA GLU A 224 -4.81 8.52 -2.98
C GLU A 224 -3.58 8.86 -3.82
N LEU A 225 -3.38 8.16 -4.95
CA LEU A 225 -2.15 8.25 -5.74
C LEU A 225 -1.81 9.69 -6.14
N SER A 226 -2.79 10.49 -6.56
CA SER A 226 -2.58 11.89 -6.96
C SER A 226 -2.02 12.75 -5.82
N GLY A 227 -2.38 12.43 -4.58
CA GLY A 227 -1.88 13.09 -3.37
C GLY A 227 -0.42 12.76 -3.02
N TYR A 228 0.17 11.77 -3.67
CA TYR A 228 1.57 11.36 -3.49
C TYR A 228 2.51 11.81 -4.62
N PHE A 229 1.98 12.57 -5.59
CA PHE A 229 2.76 13.34 -6.55
C PHE A 229 2.74 14.82 -6.12
N PRO A 230 3.82 15.39 -5.57
CA PRO A 230 3.80 16.75 -4.99
C PRO A 230 3.23 17.83 -5.91
N GLU A 231 3.56 17.77 -7.19
CA GLU A 231 3.11 18.67 -8.25
C GLU A 231 1.63 18.48 -8.60
N ILE A 232 1.13 17.24 -8.66
CA ILE A 232 -0.29 16.94 -8.88
C ILE A 232 -1.10 17.36 -7.66
N LYS A 233 -0.60 17.07 -6.46
CA LYS A 233 -1.21 17.43 -5.17
C LYS A 233 -1.47 18.94 -5.06
N LYS A 234 -0.52 19.77 -5.50
CA LYS A 234 -0.66 21.23 -5.55
C LYS A 234 -1.82 21.67 -6.45
N GLU A 235 -2.05 20.96 -7.55
CA GLU A 235 -3.12 21.28 -8.51
C GLU A 235 -4.50 20.70 -8.16
N LEU A 236 -4.59 19.82 -7.14
CA LEU A 236 -5.87 19.24 -6.73
C LEU A 236 -6.90 20.31 -6.34
N VAL A 237 -6.47 21.40 -5.69
CA VAL A 237 -7.35 22.51 -5.28
C VAL A 237 -7.94 23.29 -6.46
N ASN A 238 -7.30 23.22 -7.63
CA ASN A 238 -7.73 23.89 -8.85
C ASN A 238 -8.63 22.99 -9.71
N CYS A 239 -8.77 21.71 -9.35
CA CYS A 239 -9.64 20.80 -10.09
C CYS A 239 -11.11 21.14 -9.85
N LYS A 240 -11.89 21.16 -10.93
CA LYS A 240 -13.34 21.37 -10.88
C LYS A 240 -14.08 20.32 -10.05
N TYR A 241 -13.56 19.09 -10.01
CA TYR A 241 -14.16 17.94 -9.32
C TYR A 241 -13.26 17.49 -8.16
N ASN A 242 -13.86 17.28 -6.99
CA ASN A 242 -13.15 16.87 -5.77
C ASN A 242 -12.52 15.46 -5.87
N ASN A 243 -13.03 14.62 -6.77
CA ASN A 243 -12.59 13.24 -7.01
C ASN A 243 -12.00 13.06 -8.42
N CYS A 244 -11.41 14.12 -8.98
CA CYS A 244 -10.77 14.08 -10.29
C CYS A 244 -9.62 13.05 -10.29
N LEU A 245 -9.63 12.11 -11.23
CA LEU A 245 -8.58 11.10 -11.45
C LEU A 245 -7.56 11.57 -12.50
N HIS A 246 -7.84 12.69 -13.16
CA HIS A 246 -6.97 13.42 -14.08
C HIS A 246 -6.77 12.78 -15.46
N PHE A 247 -7.69 11.94 -15.93
CA PHE A 247 -7.61 11.27 -17.23
C PHE A 247 -8.57 11.89 -18.25
N ASN A 248 -9.87 11.77 -17.98
CA ASN A 248 -10.95 12.07 -18.93
C ASN A 248 -11.83 13.23 -18.47
N GLU A 249 -11.58 13.78 -17.29
CA GLU A 249 -12.38 14.83 -16.68
C GLU A 249 -12.26 16.14 -17.49
N PRO A 250 -13.39 16.77 -17.86
CA PRO A 250 -13.38 18.03 -18.58
C PRO A 250 -12.90 19.16 -17.67
N GLY A 251 -11.95 19.97 -18.14
CA GLY A 251 -11.38 21.08 -17.37
C GLY A 251 -10.50 20.64 -16.20
N CYS A 252 -9.83 19.50 -16.30
CA CYS A 252 -8.88 19.03 -15.31
C CYS A 252 -7.66 19.97 -15.21
N ALA A 253 -7.45 20.60 -14.06
CA ALA A 253 -6.33 21.51 -13.82
C ALA A 253 -4.96 20.83 -14.01
N VAL A 254 -4.82 19.57 -13.57
CA VAL A 254 -3.59 18.78 -13.76
C VAL A 254 -3.26 18.63 -15.25
N LYS A 255 -4.24 18.37 -16.11
CA LYS A 255 -4.01 18.24 -17.56
C LYS A 255 -3.64 19.57 -18.19
N GLU A 256 -4.21 20.68 -17.73
CA GLU A 256 -3.82 22.02 -18.19
C GLU A 256 -2.41 22.38 -17.71
N ALA A 257 -2.04 21.99 -16.48
CA ALA A 257 -0.70 22.15 -15.93
C ALA A 257 0.34 21.30 -16.68
N VAL A 258 -0.03 20.12 -17.21
CA VAL A 258 0.83 19.37 -18.12
C VAL A 258 1.01 20.12 -19.44
N LYS A 259 -0.10 20.58 -20.06
CA LYS A 259 -0.04 21.31 -21.34
C LYS A 259 0.77 22.60 -21.29
N ASN A 260 0.75 23.31 -20.16
CA ASN A 260 1.47 24.57 -19.99
C ASN A 260 2.92 24.37 -19.46
N GLY A 261 3.34 23.12 -19.23
CA GLY A 261 4.69 22.77 -18.79
C GLY A 261 4.94 22.93 -17.28
N SER A 262 3.92 23.23 -16.47
CA SER A 262 4.06 23.30 -15.00
C SER A 262 4.18 21.91 -14.36
N ILE A 263 3.65 20.87 -15.02
CA ILE A 263 3.87 19.46 -14.69
C ILE A 263 4.58 18.81 -15.88
N SER A 264 5.72 18.16 -15.65
CA SER A 264 6.43 17.42 -16.70
C SER A 264 5.57 16.28 -17.27
N GLU A 265 5.63 16.09 -18.58
CA GLU A 265 4.91 15.01 -19.26
C GLU A 265 5.36 13.63 -18.75
N GLU A 266 6.66 13.44 -18.49
CA GLU A 266 7.21 12.20 -17.94
C GLU A 266 6.58 11.85 -16.60
N ARG A 267 6.40 12.84 -15.73
CA ARG A 267 5.77 12.68 -14.42
C ARG A 267 4.29 12.30 -14.54
N TYR A 268 3.56 12.94 -15.46
CA TYR A 268 2.16 12.58 -15.72
C TYR A 268 2.02 11.19 -16.35
N VAL A 269 2.88 10.82 -17.29
CA VAL A 269 2.92 9.47 -17.88
C VAL A 269 3.24 8.42 -16.81
N SER A 270 4.14 8.74 -15.89
CA SER A 270 4.47 7.87 -14.77
C SER A 270 3.29 7.70 -13.81
N TYR A 271 2.62 8.80 -13.44
CA TYR A 271 1.36 8.77 -12.67
C TYR A 271 0.34 7.83 -13.33
N ALA A 272 0.09 7.97 -14.63
CA ALA A 272 -0.85 7.13 -15.37
C ALA A 272 -0.44 5.64 -15.34
N LYS A 273 0.83 5.32 -15.59
CA LYS A 273 1.34 3.93 -15.55
C LYS A 273 1.26 3.33 -14.14
N ILE A 274 1.52 4.11 -13.11
CA ILE A 274 1.39 3.66 -11.72
C ILE A 274 -0.08 3.41 -11.40
N TYR A 275 -0.97 4.35 -11.76
CA TYR A 275 -2.41 4.24 -11.58
C TYR A 275 -2.97 2.95 -12.20
N GLU A 276 -2.58 2.65 -13.44
CA GLU A 276 -2.99 1.41 -14.13
C GLU A 276 -2.49 0.14 -13.45
N SER A 277 -1.33 0.21 -12.77
CA SER A 277 -0.76 -0.93 -12.05
C SER A 277 -1.38 -1.18 -10.67
N ILE A 278 -2.19 -0.25 -10.15
CA ILE A 278 -2.93 -0.45 -8.89
C ILE A 278 -4.18 -1.30 -9.18
N GLU A 279 -4.32 -2.44 -8.49
CA GLU A 279 -5.48 -3.32 -8.62
C GLU A 279 -6.68 -2.78 -7.81
N ASP A 280 -7.86 -2.75 -8.44
CA ASP A 280 -9.12 -2.38 -7.77
C ASP A 280 -9.56 -3.49 -6.81
N LYS A 281 -10.05 -3.09 -5.63
CA LYS A 281 -10.63 -4.04 -4.67
C LYS A 281 -12.02 -4.48 -5.08
N ILE A 282 -12.29 -5.78 -4.95
CA ILE A 282 -13.61 -6.35 -5.22
C ILE A 282 -14.37 -6.58 -3.92
N ILE A 283 -15.48 -5.87 -3.76
CA ILE A 283 -16.22 -5.78 -2.51
C ILE A 283 -17.66 -6.24 -2.72
N LEU A 284 -18.11 -7.18 -1.91
CA LEU A 284 -19.48 -7.66 -1.87
C LEU A 284 -20.22 -7.07 -0.68
N ILE A 285 -21.45 -6.59 -0.88
CA ILE A 285 -22.27 -5.99 0.18
C ILE A 285 -23.65 -6.63 0.19
N THR A 286 -24.04 -7.22 1.32
CA THR A 286 -25.41 -7.75 1.48
C THR A 286 -26.39 -6.66 1.90
N GLY A 287 -27.62 -6.69 1.39
CA GLY A 287 -28.69 -5.78 1.82
C GLY A 287 -28.44 -4.30 1.47
N ALA A 288 -27.98 -4.01 0.26
CA ALA A 288 -27.50 -2.67 -0.11
C ALA A 288 -28.50 -1.79 -0.88
N THR A 289 -29.76 -2.21 -1.04
CA THR A 289 -30.77 -1.44 -1.81
C THR A 289 -31.17 -0.12 -1.16
N SER A 290 -30.85 0.10 0.12
CA SER A 290 -31.14 1.34 0.85
C SER A 290 -30.18 1.51 2.05
N GLY A 291 -30.29 2.64 2.75
CA GLY A 291 -29.60 2.88 4.03
C GLY A 291 -28.08 2.75 3.96
N ILE A 292 -27.50 2.13 5.01
CA ILE A 292 -26.03 1.99 5.18
C ILE A 292 -25.41 1.25 4.01
N GLY A 293 -26.01 0.15 3.56
CA GLY A 293 -25.46 -0.64 2.45
C GLY A 293 -25.38 0.16 1.14
N LYS A 294 -26.41 0.95 0.81
CA LYS A 294 -26.40 1.82 -0.38
C LYS A 294 -25.32 2.90 -0.27
N ALA A 295 -25.22 3.56 0.88
CA ALA A 295 -24.22 4.59 1.12
C ALA A 295 -22.79 4.02 1.03
N LEU A 296 -22.55 2.82 1.57
CA LEU A 296 -21.28 2.12 1.44
C LEU A 296 -20.95 1.79 -0.02
N ALA A 297 -21.93 1.30 -0.79
CA ALA A 297 -21.71 1.01 -2.21
C ALA A 297 -21.24 2.25 -2.98
N ILE A 298 -21.93 3.39 -2.81
CA ILE A 298 -21.56 4.67 -3.44
C ILE A 298 -20.15 5.11 -3.04
N GLN A 299 -19.84 5.06 -1.74
CA GLN A 299 -18.52 5.50 -1.25
C GLN A 299 -17.39 4.61 -1.77
N LEU A 300 -17.58 3.29 -1.77
CA LEU A 300 -16.57 2.34 -2.23
C LEU A 300 -16.32 2.46 -3.73
N LEU A 301 -17.37 2.64 -4.54
CA LEU A 301 -17.24 2.92 -5.97
C LEU A 301 -16.45 4.21 -6.22
N SER A 302 -16.68 5.26 -5.40
CA SER A 302 -15.91 6.52 -5.51
C SER A 302 -14.41 6.36 -5.24
N TYR A 303 -14.01 5.30 -4.52
CA TYR A 303 -12.60 4.93 -4.31
C TYR A 303 -12.05 3.99 -5.38
N GLY A 304 -12.82 3.71 -6.44
CA GLY A 304 -12.44 2.84 -7.55
C GLY A 304 -12.67 1.35 -7.30
N ALA A 305 -13.35 0.97 -6.21
CA ALA A 305 -13.67 -0.44 -5.97
C ALA A 305 -14.66 -0.98 -7.01
N LYS A 306 -14.60 -2.29 -7.26
CA LYS A 306 -15.63 -3.04 -7.98
C LYS A 306 -16.60 -3.60 -6.95
N VAL A 307 -17.87 -3.24 -7.06
CA VAL A 307 -18.85 -3.53 -6.01
C VAL A 307 -19.95 -4.44 -6.52
N ALA A 308 -20.18 -5.55 -5.83
CA ALA A 308 -21.36 -6.39 -6.02
C ALA A 308 -22.30 -6.24 -4.84
N VAL A 309 -23.56 -5.94 -5.11
CA VAL A 309 -24.57 -5.79 -4.07
C VAL A 309 -25.72 -6.77 -4.23
N CYS A 310 -26.35 -7.15 -3.12
CA CYS A 310 -27.57 -7.94 -3.16
C CYS A 310 -28.75 -7.36 -2.38
N GLY A 311 -29.94 -7.76 -2.81
CA GLY A 311 -31.22 -7.40 -2.19
C GLY A 311 -32.35 -8.31 -2.68
N ARG A 312 -33.45 -8.36 -1.92
CA ARG A 312 -34.58 -9.25 -2.22
C ARG A 312 -35.49 -8.75 -3.34
N ASN A 313 -35.64 -7.44 -3.43
CA ASN A 313 -36.55 -6.79 -4.37
C ASN A 313 -35.77 -6.34 -5.62
N ALA A 314 -36.12 -6.91 -6.77
CA ALA A 314 -35.46 -6.64 -8.05
C ALA A 314 -35.66 -5.19 -8.54
N ASP A 315 -36.84 -4.60 -8.32
CA ASP A 315 -37.15 -3.23 -8.74
C ASP A 315 -36.28 -2.22 -7.97
N ASN A 316 -36.09 -2.42 -6.66
CA ASN A 316 -35.22 -1.58 -5.85
C ASN A 316 -33.75 -1.69 -6.25
N LEU A 317 -33.30 -2.88 -6.65
CA LEU A 317 -31.94 -3.07 -7.19
C LEU A 317 -31.78 -2.34 -8.53
N LEU A 318 -32.77 -2.41 -9.41
CA LEU A 318 -32.76 -1.71 -10.69
C LEU A 318 -32.72 -0.20 -10.48
N LEU A 319 -33.60 0.34 -9.62
CA LEU A 319 -33.62 1.76 -9.28
C LEU A 319 -32.28 2.24 -8.72
N MET A 320 -31.69 1.49 -7.78
CA MET A 320 -30.36 1.79 -7.23
C MET A 320 -29.29 1.78 -8.33
N SER A 321 -29.29 0.77 -9.20
CA SER A 321 -28.32 0.66 -10.29
C SER A 321 -28.42 1.84 -11.25
N THR A 322 -29.64 2.25 -11.62
CA THR A 322 -29.88 3.42 -12.47
C THR A 322 -29.49 4.73 -11.80
N GLU A 323 -29.76 4.88 -10.50
CA GLU A 323 -29.39 6.08 -9.74
C GLU A 323 -27.87 6.24 -9.60
N ILE A 324 -27.16 5.15 -9.31
CA ILE A 324 -25.70 5.17 -9.15
C ILE A 324 -25.00 5.25 -10.51
N ASN A 325 -25.52 4.55 -11.52
CA ASN A 325 -25.03 4.53 -12.91
C ASN A 325 -23.50 4.36 -13.02
N ASP A 326 -22.96 3.34 -12.33
CA ASP A 326 -21.53 3.01 -12.34
C ASP A 326 -21.29 1.65 -12.98
N LYS A 327 -20.36 1.59 -13.96
CA LYS A 327 -19.99 0.38 -14.68
C LYS A 327 -19.30 -0.69 -13.80
N HIS A 328 -18.81 -0.31 -12.64
CA HIS A 328 -18.16 -1.20 -11.66
C HIS A 328 -19.14 -1.71 -10.60
N LEU A 329 -20.41 -1.31 -10.66
CA LEU A 329 -21.48 -1.84 -9.83
C LEU A 329 -22.20 -3.00 -10.52
N ILE A 330 -22.39 -4.11 -9.82
CA ILE A 330 -23.34 -5.15 -10.22
C ILE A 330 -24.36 -5.38 -9.11
N THR A 331 -25.62 -5.55 -9.49
CA THR A 331 -26.74 -5.83 -8.58
C THR A 331 -27.24 -7.25 -8.80
N ILE A 332 -27.38 -8.02 -7.72
CA ILE A 332 -27.82 -9.41 -7.78
C ILE A 332 -29.01 -9.62 -6.84
N GLN A 333 -30.13 -10.11 -7.36
CA GLN A 333 -31.25 -10.48 -6.52
C GLN A 333 -30.89 -11.70 -5.68
N ALA A 334 -31.01 -11.56 -4.35
CA ALA A 334 -30.78 -12.64 -3.40
C ALA A 334 -31.52 -12.35 -2.09
N ASP A 335 -32.21 -13.35 -1.57
CA ASP A 335 -32.68 -13.37 -0.19
C ASP A 335 -31.65 -14.05 0.71
N VAL A 336 -30.98 -13.26 1.56
CA VAL A 336 -29.92 -13.79 2.43
C VAL A 336 -30.43 -14.82 3.44
N SER A 337 -31.74 -14.88 3.70
CA SER A 337 -32.33 -15.95 4.53
C SER A 337 -32.30 -17.32 3.86
N LYS A 338 -32.00 -17.39 2.56
CA LYS A 338 -31.95 -18.62 1.76
C LYS A 338 -30.51 -18.93 1.36
N GLU A 339 -30.03 -20.12 1.74
CA GLU A 339 -28.65 -20.53 1.46
C GLU A 339 -28.29 -20.51 -0.03
N GLU A 340 -29.19 -21.00 -0.88
CA GLU A 340 -28.94 -21.09 -2.33
C GLU A 340 -28.85 -19.70 -2.98
N ASP A 341 -29.63 -18.73 -2.50
CA ASP A 341 -29.55 -17.34 -2.96
C ASP A 341 -28.20 -16.71 -2.56
N CYS A 342 -27.71 -16.97 -1.34
CA CYS A 342 -26.39 -16.54 -0.88
C CYS A 342 -25.28 -17.13 -1.76
N LYS A 343 -25.33 -18.44 -2.04
CA LYS A 343 -24.39 -19.11 -2.92
C LYS A 343 -24.41 -18.52 -4.34
N ASN A 344 -25.59 -18.26 -4.88
CA ASN A 344 -25.77 -17.65 -6.19
C ASN A 344 -25.25 -16.21 -6.25
N PHE A 345 -25.42 -15.43 -5.18
CA PHE A 345 -24.84 -14.09 -5.07
C PHE A 345 -23.30 -14.15 -5.17
N ILE A 346 -22.67 -15.05 -4.42
CA ILE A 346 -21.20 -15.22 -4.47
C ILE A 346 -20.75 -15.66 -5.87
N ASN A 347 -21.38 -16.70 -6.44
CA ASN A 347 -21.00 -17.23 -7.74
C ASN A 347 -21.15 -16.21 -8.88
N LYS A 348 -22.26 -15.47 -8.92
CA LYS A 348 -22.46 -14.42 -9.92
C LYS A 348 -21.45 -13.29 -9.77
N SER A 349 -21.09 -12.94 -8.54
CA SER A 349 -20.05 -11.94 -8.28
C SER A 349 -18.67 -12.41 -8.77
N LEU A 350 -18.33 -13.68 -8.53
CA LEU A 350 -17.09 -14.29 -9.03
C LEU A 350 -17.07 -14.39 -10.56
N ASN A 351 -18.20 -14.67 -11.20
CA ASN A 351 -18.26 -14.68 -12.66
C ASN A 351 -17.99 -13.30 -13.25
N ALA A 352 -18.44 -12.24 -12.58
CA ALA A 352 -18.23 -10.86 -13.02
C ALA A 352 -16.81 -10.34 -12.73
N PHE A 353 -16.25 -10.67 -11.57
CA PHE A 353 -15.02 -10.05 -11.06
C PHE A 353 -13.85 -10.99 -10.80
N GLN A 354 -14.03 -12.30 -10.98
CA GLN A 354 -13.05 -13.39 -10.83
C GLN A 354 -12.54 -13.66 -9.40
N THR A 355 -12.54 -12.66 -8.52
CA THR A 355 -12.10 -12.80 -7.12
C THR A 355 -12.96 -11.98 -6.17
N ILE A 356 -12.71 -12.11 -4.85
CA ILE A 356 -13.38 -11.36 -3.79
C ILE A 356 -12.32 -10.93 -2.77
N ASP A 357 -12.18 -9.63 -2.53
CA ASP A 357 -11.29 -9.07 -1.50
C ASP A 357 -12.04 -8.82 -0.19
N ILE A 358 -13.29 -8.34 -0.25
CA ILE A 358 -14.02 -7.96 0.96
C ILE A 358 -15.47 -8.42 0.87
N LEU A 359 -15.98 -9.03 1.93
CA LEU A 359 -17.41 -9.26 2.13
C LEU A 359 -17.91 -8.40 3.29
N ILE A 360 -18.91 -7.57 3.03
CA ILE A 360 -19.63 -6.78 4.01
C ILE A 360 -21.00 -7.43 4.24
N ASN A 361 -21.13 -8.13 5.37
CA ASN A 361 -22.40 -8.65 5.85
C ASN A 361 -23.18 -7.49 6.49
N ASN A 362 -23.95 -6.77 5.67
CA ASN A 362 -24.74 -5.61 6.08
C ASN A 362 -26.24 -5.90 6.17
N ALA A 363 -26.76 -6.91 5.47
CA ALA A 363 -28.16 -7.27 5.52
C ALA A 363 -28.58 -7.57 6.96
N GLY A 364 -29.60 -6.85 7.43
CA GLY A 364 -30.12 -7.04 8.78
C GLY A 364 -31.50 -6.42 8.94
N ILE A 365 -32.30 -7.02 9.80
CA ILE A 365 -33.55 -6.46 10.30
C ILE A 365 -33.50 -6.33 11.82
N SER A 366 -34.27 -5.40 12.35
CA SER A 366 -34.42 -5.22 13.79
C SER A 366 -35.90 -5.17 14.13
N MET A 367 -36.26 -5.70 15.29
CA MET A 367 -37.59 -5.59 15.85
C MET A 367 -37.52 -5.06 17.28
N ARG A 368 -38.57 -4.37 17.71
CA ARG A 368 -38.75 -3.92 19.09
C ARG A 368 -40.08 -4.41 19.60
N ALA A 369 -40.06 -5.30 20.57
CA ALA A 369 -41.23 -5.78 21.29
C ALA A 369 -40.80 -6.20 22.71
N LEU A 370 -41.74 -6.19 23.65
CA LEU A 370 -41.55 -6.91 24.91
C LEU A 370 -41.58 -8.42 24.63
N PHE A 371 -40.80 -9.20 25.38
CA PHE A 371 -40.68 -10.63 25.12
C PHE A 371 -42.03 -11.38 25.25
N GLN A 372 -42.90 -10.94 26.16
CA GLN A 372 -44.24 -11.51 26.33
C GLN A 372 -45.17 -11.28 25.12
N ASP A 373 -44.88 -10.25 24.31
CA ASP A 373 -45.75 -9.80 23.19
C ASP A 373 -45.12 -10.13 21.83
N VAL A 374 -43.98 -10.81 21.81
CA VAL A 374 -43.20 -11.05 20.59
C VAL A 374 -43.76 -12.22 19.79
N ASP A 375 -43.99 -12.00 18.48
CA ASP A 375 -44.24 -13.11 17.57
C ASP A 375 -42.92 -13.85 17.29
N LEU A 376 -42.89 -15.16 17.62
CA LEU A 376 -41.74 -16.03 17.41
C LEU A 376 -41.32 -16.12 15.94
N ASN A 377 -42.23 -15.91 14.99
CA ASN A 377 -41.90 -15.89 13.56
C ASN A 377 -40.97 -14.73 13.22
N VAL A 378 -41.13 -13.57 13.87
CA VAL A 378 -40.26 -12.41 13.65
C VAL A 378 -38.87 -12.66 14.23
N LEU A 379 -38.78 -13.37 15.38
CA LEU A 379 -37.49 -13.80 15.93
C LEU A 379 -36.77 -14.77 14.99
N ARG A 380 -37.48 -15.77 14.43
CA ARG A 380 -36.93 -16.69 13.43
C ARG A 380 -36.43 -15.94 12.21
N GLN A 381 -37.26 -15.07 11.64
CA GLN A 381 -36.89 -14.26 10.48
C GLN A 381 -35.65 -13.39 10.77
N SER A 382 -35.56 -12.80 11.97
CA SER A 382 -34.38 -12.02 12.36
C SER A 382 -33.13 -12.88 12.44
N MET A 383 -33.22 -14.13 12.92
CA MET A 383 -32.09 -15.06 12.94
C MET A 383 -31.73 -15.52 11.52
N ASP A 384 -32.72 -15.81 10.69
CA ASP A 384 -32.49 -16.24 9.30
C ASP A 384 -31.74 -15.18 8.51
N ILE A 385 -32.06 -13.90 8.71
CA ILE A 385 -31.39 -12.78 8.02
C ILE A 385 -30.06 -12.42 8.69
N ASN A 386 -30.09 -12.08 9.98
CA ASN A 386 -28.94 -11.45 10.64
C ASN A 386 -27.82 -12.46 10.94
N TYR A 387 -28.21 -13.69 11.30
CA TYR A 387 -27.26 -14.75 11.63
C TYR A 387 -27.01 -15.66 10.44
N TRP A 388 -28.03 -16.37 9.95
CA TRP A 388 -27.84 -17.35 8.88
C TRP A 388 -27.41 -16.72 7.57
N GLY A 389 -27.96 -15.56 7.19
CA GLY A 389 -27.48 -14.81 6.02
C GLY A 389 -25.99 -14.47 6.10
N THR A 390 -25.52 -14.03 7.26
CA THR A 390 -24.09 -13.79 7.53
C THR A 390 -23.27 -15.08 7.38
N VAL A 391 -23.76 -16.20 7.95
CA VAL A 391 -23.09 -17.50 7.88
C VAL A 391 -22.99 -18.00 6.45
N TYR A 392 -24.09 -17.98 5.68
CA TYR A 392 -24.13 -18.48 4.31
C TYR A 392 -23.23 -17.65 3.39
N CYS A 393 -23.39 -16.33 3.36
CA CYS A 393 -22.52 -15.47 2.53
C CYS A 393 -21.04 -15.66 2.88
N THR A 394 -20.72 -15.73 4.18
CA THR A 394 -19.35 -15.98 4.63
C THR A 394 -18.86 -17.35 4.18
N LYS A 395 -19.63 -18.42 4.37
CA LYS A 395 -19.25 -19.80 4.01
C LYS A 395 -18.82 -19.91 2.55
N TYR A 396 -19.60 -19.31 1.64
CA TYR A 396 -19.36 -19.38 0.21
C TYR A 396 -18.28 -18.41 -0.28
N ALA A 397 -18.17 -17.22 0.32
CA ALA A 397 -17.11 -16.26 -0.02
C ALA A 397 -15.73 -16.64 0.56
N LEU A 398 -15.69 -17.32 1.71
CA LEU A 398 -14.48 -17.55 2.50
C LEU A 398 -13.32 -18.17 1.70
N PRO A 399 -13.50 -19.21 0.85
CA PRO A 399 -12.39 -19.77 0.08
C PRO A 399 -11.72 -18.74 -0.84
N HIS A 400 -12.46 -17.75 -1.34
CA HIS A 400 -11.98 -16.71 -2.23
C HIS A 400 -11.31 -15.58 -1.45
N ILE A 401 -11.93 -15.18 -0.33
CA ILE A 401 -11.38 -14.20 0.60
C ILE A 401 -10.07 -14.71 1.21
N LEU A 402 -9.96 -15.99 1.53
CA LEU A 402 -8.72 -16.58 2.03
C LEU A 402 -7.59 -16.53 0.99
N LYS A 403 -7.91 -16.71 -0.30
CA LYS A 403 -6.92 -16.59 -1.40
C LYS A 403 -6.37 -15.17 -1.52
N THR A 404 -7.22 -14.17 -1.39
CA THR A 404 -6.84 -12.75 -1.44
C THR A 404 -6.32 -12.22 -0.10
N LYS A 405 -6.40 -13.03 0.98
CA LYS A 405 -6.23 -12.59 2.38
C LYS A 405 -7.09 -11.35 2.69
N GLY A 406 -8.29 -11.37 2.13
CA GLY A 406 -9.28 -10.34 2.25
C GLY A 406 -9.90 -10.25 3.65
N SER A 407 -10.92 -9.39 3.78
CA SER A 407 -11.60 -9.14 5.05
C SER A 407 -13.08 -9.46 4.99
N ILE A 408 -13.63 -9.90 6.13
CA ILE A 408 -15.08 -10.02 6.32
C ILE A 408 -15.47 -8.99 7.37
N LEU A 409 -16.36 -8.09 6.99
CA LEU A 409 -16.90 -7.05 7.86
C LEU A 409 -18.37 -7.37 8.17
N GLY A 410 -18.70 -7.52 9.45
CA GLY A 410 -20.09 -7.64 9.89
C GLY A 410 -20.61 -6.31 10.39
N ILE A 411 -21.71 -5.81 9.84
CA ILE A 411 -22.43 -4.67 10.40
C ILE A 411 -23.40 -5.20 11.44
N SER A 412 -23.20 -4.80 12.69
CA SER A 412 -24.00 -5.24 13.82
C SER A 412 -24.62 -4.05 14.54
N SER A 413 -25.74 -4.31 15.22
CA SER A 413 -26.42 -3.34 16.07
C SER A 413 -25.87 -3.38 17.48
N ILE A 414 -26.00 -2.28 18.24
CA ILE A 414 -25.80 -2.27 19.69
C ILE A 414 -26.63 -3.35 20.40
N ALA A 415 -27.75 -3.76 19.79
CA ALA A 415 -28.59 -4.86 20.27
C ALA A 415 -27.86 -6.22 20.33
N GLY A 416 -26.80 -6.39 19.52
CA GLY A 416 -25.91 -7.56 19.59
C GLY A 416 -24.93 -7.53 20.76
N TYR A 417 -24.78 -6.36 21.41
CA TYR A 417 -23.97 -6.19 22.63
C TYR A 417 -24.83 -6.14 23.89
N LYS A 418 -26.00 -5.49 23.84
CA LYS A 418 -26.97 -5.37 24.94
C LYS A 418 -28.39 -5.56 24.44
N GLY A 419 -29.14 -6.49 25.04
CA GLY A 419 -30.54 -6.77 24.66
C GLY A 419 -31.48 -5.59 24.88
N LEU A 420 -32.51 -5.49 24.04
CA LEU A 420 -33.60 -4.51 24.15
C LEU A 420 -34.82 -5.11 24.86
N PRO A 421 -35.67 -4.30 25.55
CA PRO A 421 -35.54 -2.86 25.74
C PRO A 421 -34.37 -2.52 26.68
N CYS A 422 -33.52 -1.58 26.26
CA CYS A 422 -32.47 -1.04 27.12
C CYS A 422 -33.14 -0.32 28.29
N ARG A 423 -33.08 -0.89 29.49
CA ARG A 423 -33.02 -0.10 30.72
C ARG A 423 -31.57 0.24 31.03
#